data_AF-A0AAU6LLB9-F1
#
_entry.id   AF-A0AAU6LLB9-F1
#
_cell.length_a   1.000
_cell.length_b   1.000
_cell.length_c   1.000
_cell.angle_alpha   90.00
_cell.angle_beta   90.00
_cell.angle_gamma   90.00
#
_symmetry.space_group_name_H-M   'P 1'
#
loop_
_entity.id
_entity.type
_entity.pdbx_description
1 polymer ?
#
loop_
_entity_poly.entity_id
_entity_poly.type
_entity_poly.pdbx_seq_one_letter_code
_entity_poly.pdbx_strand_id
1 'polypeptide(L)'
;MSVLSDPHQLLLFVGASAALVGLPGPNLVYICTRSIAQGTRAGMVSALGVETGTLIHALATAFGVAALVSAEPAALKALTLLGAAYLLYLGIRSLTGAGSPDNSAQPVPSSLWRVYREGILVNVLNPKVMLFFLAFLPQWVSHDADGAQARTELLILAAITFTVALAMDLGYAATAGVLARRLRGRAAPGRGRTGTSSPSSTSDSRPPPCSADSNCRASTQCPDPAFPE
;
A
#
# COMPACT_ATOMS: atom_id res chain seq x y z
N MET A 1 2.21 -36.13 -14.17
CA MET A 1 1.46 -35.27 -15.12
C MET A 1 1.62 -33.84 -14.63
N SER A 2 2.21 -32.96 -15.43
CA SER A 2 2.49 -31.59 -15.02
C SER A 2 1.21 -30.74 -15.11
N VAL A 3 1.04 -29.84 -14.14
CA VAL A 3 -0.05 -28.84 -14.11
C VAL A 3 -0.16 -28.05 -15.42
N LEU A 4 0.98 -27.81 -16.06
CA LEU A 4 1.09 -27.00 -17.27
C LEU A 4 0.44 -27.67 -18.50
N SER A 5 0.28 -29.00 -18.48
CA SER A 5 -0.28 -29.77 -19.59
C SER A 5 -1.76 -30.13 -19.40
N ASP A 6 -2.31 -29.99 -18.20
CA ASP A 6 -3.71 -30.27 -17.90
C ASP A 6 -4.49 -28.95 -17.67
N PRO A 7 -5.40 -28.56 -18.59
CA PRO A 7 -6.20 -27.34 -18.47
C PRO A 7 -7.03 -27.26 -17.18
N HIS A 8 -7.49 -28.39 -16.66
CA HIS A 8 -8.29 -28.42 -15.43
C HIS A 8 -7.43 -28.09 -14.22
N GLN A 9 -6.23 -28.67 -14.13
CA GLN A 9 -5.29 -28.36 -13.05
C GLN A 9 -4.80 -26.92 -13.12
N LEU A 10 -4.54 -26.41 -14.33
CA LEU A 10 -4.17 -25.01 -14.53
C LEU A 10 -5.28 -24.05 -14.08
N LEU A 11 -6.54 -24.36 -14.39
CA LEU A 11 -7.68 -23.57 -13.96
C LEU A 11 -7.84 -23.58 -12.43
N LEU A 12 -7.66 -24.74 -11.79
CA LEU A 12 -7.66 -24.86 -10.33
C LEU A 12 -6.54 -24.05 -9.69
N PHE A 13 -5.34 -24.09 -10.28
CA PHE A 13 -4.19 -23.29 -9.84
C PHE A 13 -4.49 -21.79 -9.91
N VAL A 14 -5.00 -21.31 -11.05
CA VAL A 14 -5.36 -19.89 -11.24
C VAL A 14 -6.46 -19.48 -10.27
N GLY A 15 -7.50 -20.29 -10.09
CA GLY A 15 -8.59 -20.03 -9.16
C GLY A 15 -8.11 -19.97 -7.70
N ALA A 16 -7.30 -20.93 -7.27
CA ALA A 16 -6.71 -20.95 -5.93
C ALA A 16 -5.75 -19.76 -5.70
N SER A 17 -4.95 -19.41 -6.71
CA SER A 17 -4.07 -18.24 -6.67
C SER A 17 -4.88 -16.95 -6.51
N ALA A 18 -5.92 -16.76 -7.32
CA ALA A 18 -6.81 -15.60 -7.23
C ALA A 18 -7.49 -15.50 -5.86
N ALA A 19 -7.98 -16.62 -5.32
CA ALA A 19 -8.59 -16.66 -3.99
C ALA A 19 -7.59 -16.25 -2.90
N LEU A 20 -6.39 -16.81 -2.92
CA LEU A 20 -5.36 -16.53 -1.92
C LEU A 20 -4.81 -15.10 -2.04
N VAL A 21 -4.62 -14.59 -3.25
CA VAL A 21 -4.27 -13.18 -3.50
C VAL A 21 -5.36 -12.26 -2.95
N GLY A 22 -6.63 -12.53 -3.28
CA GLY A 22 -7.77 -11.70 -2.89
C GLY A 22 -8.07 -11.65 -1.40
N LEU A 23 -7.54 -12.58 -0.59
CA LEU A 23 -7.69 -12.52 0.86
C LEU A 23 -7.11 -11.22 1.43
N PRO A 24 -7.85 -10.47 2.28
CA PRO A 24 -7.37 -9.21 2.84
C PRO A 24 -6.05 -9.40 3.59
N GLY A 25 -5.06 -8.57 3.28
CA GLY A 25 -3.76 -8.57 3.94
C GLY A 25 -3.03 -7.25 3.76
N PRO A 26 -1.79 -7.14 4.27
CA PRO A 26 -1.02 -5.90 4.25
C PRO A 26 -0.92 -5.23 2.87
N ASN A 27 -0.70 -6.01 1.81
CA ASN A 27 -0.60 -5.51 0.43
C ASN A 27 -1.88 -4.81 -0.03
N LEU A 28 -3.02 -5.50 0.06
CA LEU A 28 -4.33 -4.98 -0.35
C LEU A 28 -4.69 -3.73 0.46
N VAL A 29 -4.47 -3.77 1.78
CA VAL A 29 -4.73 -2.64 2.67
C VAL A 29 -3.85 -1.45 2.27
N TYR A 30 -2.56 -1.67 2.03
CA TYR A 30 -1.64 -0.63 1.61
C TYR A 30 -2.06 0.04 0.30
N ILE A 31 -2.37 -0.76 -0.74
CA ILE A 31 -2.81 -0.29 -2.06
C ILE A 31 -4.10 0.52 -1.94
N CYS A 32 -5.11 -0.02 -1.26
CA CYS A 32 -6.40 0.65 -1.07
C CYS A 32 -6.23 1.95 -0.29
N THR A 33 -5.45 1.96 0.79
CA THR A 33 -5.23 3.15 1.62
C THR A 33 -4.52 4.25 0.83
N ARG A 34 -3.47 3.92 0.07
CA ARG A 34 -2.77 4.87 -0.82
C ARG A 34 -3.69 5.38 -1.94
N SER A 35 -4.52 4.52 -2.53
CA SER A 35 -5.52 4.90 -3.52
C SER A 35 -6.57 5.88 -2.98
N ILE A 36 -7.07 5.63 -1.77
CA ILE A 36 -8.09 6.46 -1.12
C ILE A 36 -7.50 7.82 -0.73
N ALA A 37 -6.30 7.82 -0.12
CA ALA A 37 -5.67 9.02 0.42
C ALA A 37 -5.02 9.91 -0.65
N GLN A 38 -4.34 9.32 -1.65
CA GLN A 38 -3.49 10.04 -2.60
C GLN A 38 -3.89 9.83 -4.07
N GLY A 39 -5.01 9.15 -4.29
CA GLY A 39 -5.61 8.95 -5.61
C GLY A 39 -5.11 7.69 -6.32
N THR A 40 -5.80 7.35 -7.42
CA THR A 40 -5.58 6.11 -8.18
C THR A 40 -4.14 5.93 -8.63
N ARG A 41 -3.45 7.01 -9.01
CA ARG A 41 -2.04 6.93 -9.45
C ARG A 41 -1.12 6.43 -8.33
N ALA A 42 -1.30 6.91 -7.09
CA ALA A 42 -0.54 6.44 -5.95
C ALA A 42 -0.82 4.96 -5.64
N GLY A 43 -2.08 4.53 -5.77
CA GLY A 43 -2.44 3.12 -5.65
C GLY A 43 -1.82 2.23 -6.71
N MET A 44 -1.82 2.66 -7.99
CA MET A 44 -1.18 1.90 -9.07
C MET A 44 0.33 1.75 -8.84
N VAL A 45 1.00 2.82 -8.39
CA VAL A 45 2.42 2.76 -8.05
C VAL A 45 2.67 1.88 -6.81
N SER A 46 1.74 1.87 -5.85
CA SER A 46 1.77 0.94 -4.71
C SER A 46 1.71 -0.51 -5.18
N ALA A 47 0.78 -0.83 -6.10
CA ALA A 47 0.64 -2.16 -6.69
C ALA A 47 1.93 -2.59 -7.42
N LEU A 48 2.54 -1.72 -8.23
CA LEU A 48 3.81 -2.03 -8.89
C LEU A 48 4.95 -2.30 -7.89
N GLY A 49 4.99 -1.57 -6.78
CA GLY A 49 5.95 -1.82 -5.70
C GLY A 49 5.72 -3.17 -5.03
N VAL A 50 4.46 -3.47 -4.69
CA VAL A 50 4.04 -4.77 -4.15
C VAL A 50 4.44 -5.90 -5.09
N GLU A 51 4.15 -5.78 -6.37
CA GLU A 51 4.45 -6.83 -7.36
C GLU A 51 5.95 -7.00 -7.61
N THR A 52 6.75 -5.95 -7.46
CA THR A 52 8.21 -6.08 -7.44
C THR A 52 8.67 -6.95 -6.26
N GLY A 53 8.06 -6.80 -5.08
CA GLY A 53 8.30 -7.70 -3.94
C GLY A 53 7.84 -9.14 -4.21
N THR A 54 6.70 -9.32 -4.89
CA THR A 54 6.21 -10.63 -5.32
C THR A 54 7.24 -11.36 -6.19
N LEU A 55 7.90 -10.65 -7.12
CA LEU A 55 8.97 -11.22 -7.95
C LEU A 55 10.17 -11.69 -7.11
N ILE A 56 10.51 -10.98 -6.02
CA ILE A 56 11.59 -11.40 -5.12
C ILE A 56 11.24 -12.74 -4.45
N HIS A 57 10.02 -12.88 -3.94
CA HIS A 57 9.54 -14.15 -3.35
C HIS A 57 9.46 -15.28 -4.38
N ALA A 58 9.04 -14.96 -5.61
CA ALA A 58 9.00 -15.91 -6.73
C ALA A 58 10.39 -16.47 -7.03
N LEU A 59 11.39 -15.60 -7.18
CA LEU A 59 12.77 -16.01 -7.42
C LEU A 59 13.34 -16.78 -6.22
N ALA A 60 13.13 -16.28 -4.99
CA ALA A 60 13.57 -16.98 -3.79
C ALA A 60 13.01 -18.40 -3.69
N THR A 61 11.75 -18.59 -4.09
CA THR A 61 11.09 -19.90 -4.10
C THR A 61 11.63 -20.78 -5.22
N ALA A 62 11.67 -20.27 -6.46
CA ALA A 62 12.14 -21.03 -7.60
C ALA A 62 13.61 -21.49 -7.43
N PHE A 63 14.48 -20.63 -6.92
CA PHE A 63 15.89 -20.97 -6.75
C PHE A 63 16.19 -21.65 -5.40
N GLY A 64 15.52 -21.26 -4.31
CA GLY A 64 15.74 -21.79 -2.97
C GLY A 64 15.03 -23.12 -2.73
N VAL A 65 13.74 -23.24 -3.08
CA VAL A 65 12.98 -24.48 -2.85
C VAL A 65 13.41 -25.59 -3.80
N ALA A 66 13.77 -25.27 -5.05
CA ALA A 66 14.33 -26.26 -5.97
C ALA A 66 15.63 -26.90 -5.43
N ALA A 67 16.39 -26.20 -4.58
CA ALA A 67 17.55 -26.78 -3.89
C ALA A 67 17.16 -27.69 -2.72
N LEU A 68 16.08 -27.36 -1.99
CA LEU A 68 15.56 -28.17 -0.87
C LEU A 68 14.88 -29.47 -1.33
N VAL A 69 14.20 -29.45 -2.48
CA VAL A 69 13.54 -30.64 -3.05
C VAL A 69 14.54 -31.79 -3.24
N SER A 70 15.76 -31.48 -3.68
CA SER A 70 16.81 -32.47 -3.90
C SER A 70 17.51 -32.94 -2.61
N ALA A 71 17.34 -32.21 -1.50
CA ALA A 71 18.06 -32.46 -0.26
C ALA A 71 17.23 -33.22 0.77
N GLU A 72 16.04 -32.72 1.13
CA GLU A 72 15.24 -33.29 2.22
C GLU A 72 13.72 -33.10 1.98
N PRO A 73 13.05 -34.06 1.32
CA PRO A 73 11.62 -33.98 1.00
C PRO A 73 10.71 -33.83 2.22
N ALA A 74 11.11 -34.35 3.40
CA ALA A 74 10.31 -34.24 4.62
C ALA A 74 10.28 -32.80 5.15
N ALA A 75 11.37 -32.04 5.02
CA ALA A 75 11.43 -30.64 5.43
C ALA A 75 10.50 -29.77 4.59
N LEU A 76 10.44 -30.01 3.28
CA LEU A 76 9.50 -29.32 2.40
C LEU A 76 8.04 -29.62 2.79
N LYS A 77 7.72 -30.90 3.06
CA LYS A 77 6.37 -31.29 3.50
C LYS A 77 5.96 -30.61 4.80
N ALA A 78 6.88 -30.55 5.78
CA ALA A 78 6.64 -29.86 7.05
C ALA A 78 6.41 -28.35 6.85
N LEU A 79 7.25 -27.69 6.03
CA LEU A 79 7.11 -26.29 5.69
C LEU A 79 5.77 -26.00 5.00
N THR A 80 5.38 -26.84 4.04
CA THR A 80 4.09 -26.73 3.34
C THR A 80 2.91 -26.86 4.30
N LEU A 81 2.93 -27.83 5.21
CA LEU A 81 1.85 -28.02 6.17
C LEU A 81 1.74 -26.85 7.16
N LEU A 82 2.87 -26.36 7.66
CA LEU A 82 2.91 -25.19 8.55
C LEU A 82 2.43 -23.92 7.82
N GLY A 83 2.88 -23.71 6.59
CA GLY A 83 2.45 -22.58 5.76
C GLY A 83 0.96 -22.64 5.45
N ALA A 84 0.42 -23.81 5.10
CA ALA A 84 -1.01 -24.00 4.87
C ALA A 84 -1.85 -23.71 6.12
N ALA A 85 -1.43 -24.22 7.29
CA ALA A 85 -2.10 -23.94 8.56
C ALA A 85 -2.10 -22.44 8.89
N TYR A 86 -0.99 -21.75 8.63
CA TYR A 86 -0.88 -20.31 8.85
C TYR A 86 -1.73 -19.50 7.86
N LEU A 87 -1.77 -19.88 6.58
CA LEU A 87 -2.64 -19.23 5.59
C LEU A 87 -4.12 -19.42 5.92
N LEU A 88 -4.50 -20.60 6.40
CA LEU A 88 -5.86 -20.86 6.89
C LEU A 88 -6.20 -19.97 8.08
N TYR A 89 -5.28 -19.86 9.05
CA TYR A 89 -5.43 -18.95 10.18
C TYR A 89 -5.60 -17.50 9.73
N LEU A 90 -4.78 -17.01 8.79
CA LEU A 90 -4.92 -15.66 8.24
C LEU A 90 -6.24 -15.47 7.49
N GLY A 91 -6.67 -16.48 6.72
CA GLY A 91 -7.96 -16.48 6.05
C GLY A 91 -9.12 -16.32 7.03
N ILE A 92 -9.15 -17.13 8.09
CA ILE A 92 -10.17 -17.05 9.17
C ILE A 92 -10.12 -15.69 9.87
N ARG A 93 -8.93 -15.19 10.20
CA ARG A 93 -8.76 -13.89 10.84
C ARG A 93 -9.28 -12.74 9.98
N SER A 94 -9.11 -12.85 8.65
CA SER A 94 -9.64 -11.86 7.70
C SER A 94 -11.17 -11.87 7.63
N LEU A 95 -11.80 -13.04 7.75
CA LEU A 95 -13.26 -13.19 7.74
C LEU A 95 -13.92 -12.76 9.06
N THR A 96 -13.19 -12.89 10.18
CA THR A 96 -13.69 -12.55 11.52
C THR A 96 -13.42 -11.10 11.94
N GLY A 97 -12.75 -10.31 11.10
CA GLY A 97 -12.43 -8.91 11.38
C GLY A 97 -11.38 -8.69 12.48
N ALA A 98 -10.82 -9.75 13.07
CA ALA A 98 -9.92 -9.71 14.22
C ALA A 98 -8.47 -9.25 13.89
N GLY A 99 -8.26 -8.55 12.77
CA GLY A 99 -6.94 -8.22 12.25
C GLY A 99 -6.82 -6.90 11.52
N SER A 100 -7.85 -6.05 11.52
CA SER A 100 -7.73 -4.69 11.00
C SER A 100 -6.73 -3.93 11.88
N PRO A 101 -5.55 -3.53 11.36
CA PRO A 101 -4.69 -2.62 12.09
C PRO A 101 -5.49 -1.34 12.33
N ASP A 102 -5.46 -0.81 13.55
CA ASP A 102 -5.99 0.51 13.86
C ASP A 102 -5.10 1.57 13.21
N ASN A 103 -5.17 1.67 11.88
CA ASN A 103 -4.51 2.70 11.09
C ASN A 103 -5.51 3.85 10.89
N SER A 104 -5.86 4.50 11.99
CA SER A 104 -6.59 5.76 12.00
C SER A 104 -5.77 6.92 11.43
N ALA A 105 -4.44 6.76 11.29
CA ALA A 105 -3.56 7.73 10.66
C ALA A 105 -3.69 7.68 9.12
N GLN A 106 -4.20 8.76 8.53
CA GLN A 106 -4.21 8.95 7.09
C GLN A 106 -2.75 9.00 6.55
N PRO A 107 -2.43 8.29 5.45
CA PRO A 107 -1.08 8.32 4.89
C PRO A 107 -0.69 9.73 4.43
N VAL A 108 0.39 10.28 4.99
CA VAL A 108 0.95 11.59 4.62
C VAL A 108 1.27 11.61 3.12
N PRO A 109 0.91 12.68 2.37
CA PRO A 109 1.29 12.85 0.97
C PRO A 109 2.77 12.55 0.75
N SER A 110 3.05 11.62 -0.16
CA SER A 110 4.41 11.11 -0.39
C SER A 110 4.72 11.09 -1.88
N SER A 111 6.01 11.17 -2.22
CA SER A 111 6.44 11.01 -3.61
C SER A 111 6.13 9.60 -4.11
N LEU A 112 5.85 9.46 -5.41
CA LEU A 112 5.56 8.15 -6.02
C LEU A 112 6.71 7.15 -5.82
N TRP A 113 7.96 7.62 -5.83
CA TRP A 113 9.10 6.77 -5.55
C TRP A 113 9.09 6.20 -4.12
N ARG A 114 8.72 7.01 -3.12
CA ARG A 114 8.55 6.51 -1.74
C ARG A 114 7.43 5.48 -1.66
N VAL A 115 6.28 5.77 -2.29
CA VAL A 115 5.13 4.86 -2.35
C VAL A 115 5.49 3.51 -2.99
N TYR A 116 6.28 3.52 -4.05
CA TYR A 116 6.79 2.31 -4.70
C TYR A 116 7.70 1.49 -3.77
N ARG A 117 8.70 2.14 -3.16
CA ARG A 117 9.65 1.48 -2.23
C ARG A 117 8.96 0.89 -1.01
N GLU A 118 8.00 1.62 -0.45
CA GLU A 118 7.19 1.11 0.66
C GLU A 118 6.34 -0.09 0.21
N GLY A 119 5.80 -0.07 -1.01
CA GLY A 119 5.09 -1.24 -1.57
C GLY A 119 5.98 -2.48 -1.63
N ILE A 120 7.24 -2.33 -2.05
CA ILE A 120 8.22 -3.43 -2.03
C ILE A 120 8.40 -3.95 -0.59
N LEU A 121 8.64 -3.05 0.37
CA LEU A 121 8.89 -3.44 1.76
C LEU A 121 7.67 -4.10 2.40
N VAL A 122 6.47 -3.56 2.16
CA VAL A 122 5.21 -4.12 2.63
C VAL A 122 5.05 -5.56 2.14
N ASN A 123 5.37 -5.83 0.88
CA ASN A 123 5.27 -7.17 0.30
C ASN A 123 6.40 -8.11 0.79
N VAL A 124 7.65 -7.68 0.75
CA VAL A 124 8.80 -8.50 1.16
C VAL A 124 8.67 -8.94 2.62
N LEU A 125 8.20 -8.05 3.49
CA LEU A 125 7.99 -8.33 4.91
C LEU A 125 6.64 -9.00 5.20
N ASN A 126 5.85 -9.33 4.18
CA ASN A 126 4.53 -9.93 4.35
C ASN A 126 4.64 -11.46 4.56
N PRO A 127 4.41 -11.98 5.78
CA PRO A 127 4.49 -13.41 6.03
C PRO A 127 3.45 -14.21 5.25
N LYS A 128 2.31 -13.60 4.87
CA LYS A 128 1.30 -14.24 4.01
C LYS A 128 1.88 -14.55 2.65
N VAL A 129 2.56 -13.58 2.02
CA VAL A 129 3.13 -13.74 0.67
C VAL A 129 4.27 -14.74 0.70
N MET A 130 5.17 -14.60 1.68
CA MET A 130 6.29 -15.53 1.85
C MET A 130 5.80 -16.98 2.01
N LEU A 131 4.82 -17.22 2.90
CA LEU A 131 4.30 -18.56 3.14
C LEU A 131 3.43 -19.07 1.99
N PHE A 132 2.72 -18.19 1.29
CA PHE A 132 2.06 -18.53 0.04
C PHE A 132 3.08 -19.06 -0.97
N PHE A 133 4.16 -18.33 -1.24
CA PHE A 133 5.16 -18.80 -2.20
C PHE A 133 5.86 -20.10 -1.76
N LEU A 134 6.23 -20.23 -0.48
CA LEU A 134 6.93 -21.40 0.02
C LEU A 134 6.07 -22.66 0.15
N ALA A 135 4.78 -22.51 0.52
CA ALA A 135 3.90 -23.66 0.76
C ALA A 135 2.99 -23.95 -0.43
N PHE A 136 2.51 -22.91 -1.12
CA PHE A 136 1.52 -23.07 -2.18
C PHE A 136 2.15 -23.42 -3.52
N LEU A 137 3.21 -22.73 -3.98
CA LEU A 137 3.75 -22.98 -5.33
C LEU A 137 4.33 -24.39 -5.51
N PRO A 138 5.17 -24.91 -4.59
CA PRO A 138 5.80 -26.22 -4.77
C PRO A 138 4.83 -27.39 -4.86
N GLN A 139 3.60 -27.25 -4.34
CA GLN A 139 2.61 -28.34 -4.38
C GLN A 139 2.08 -28.63 -5.80
N TRP A 140 2.27 -27.69 -6.74
CA TRP A 140 1.82 -27.79 -8.12
C TRP A 140 2.92 -28.24 -9.08
N VAL A 141 4.14 -28.45 -8.56
CA VAL A 141 5.27 -29.00 -9.32
C VAL A 141 5.11 -30.50 -9.46
N SER A 142 5.51 -31.05 -10.60
CA SER A 142 5.48 -32.49 -10.86
C SER A 142 6.32 -33.27 -9.84
N HIS A 143 5.77 -34.35 -9.28
CA HIS A 143 6.45 -35.16 -8.24
C HIS A 143 7.75 -35.82 -8.71
N ASP A 144 7.87 -36.08 -10.01
CA ASP A 144 9.01 -36.70 -10.70
C ASP A 144 9.97 -35.67 -11.33
N ALA A 145 9.72 -34.37 -11.13
CA ALA A 145 10.60 -33.33 -11.65
C ALA A 145 11.98 -33.35 -10.96
N ASP A 146 13.03 -33.30 -11.76
CA ASP A 146 14.37 -32.99 -11.25
C ASP A 146 14.49 -31.50 -10.82
N GLY A 147 15.63 -31.12 -10.24
CA GLY A 147 15.83 -29.76 -9.74
C GLY A 147 15.86 -28.65 -10.82
N ALA A 148 16.08 -28.98 -12.10
CA ALA A 148 16.04 -28.01 -13.20
C ALA A 148 14.61 -27.86 -13.74
N GLN A 149 13.89 -28.98 -13.90
CA GLN A 149 12.49 -29.01 -14.27
C GLN A 149 11.62 -28.32 -13.20
N ALA A 150 11.82 -28.66 -11.92
CA ALA A 150 11.09 -28.06 -10.81
C ALA A 150 11.25 -26.53 -10.78
N ARG A 151 12.47 -26.03 -11.01
CA ARG A 151 12.75 -24.59 -11.10
C ARG A 151 12.00 -23.93 -12.25
N THR A 152 11.98 -24.57 -13.41
CA THR A 152 11.26 -24.07 -14.60
C THR A 152 9.76 -24.01 -14.35
N GLU A 153 9.18 -25.08 -13.80
CA GLU A 153 7.75 -25.13 -13.43
C GLU A 153 7.42 -24.05 -12.39
N LEU A 154 8.24 -23.90 -11.34
CA LEU A 154 8.06 -22.85 -10.32
C LEU A 154 8.10 -21.44 -10.92
N LEU A 155 9.01 -21.15 -11.86
CA LEU A 155 9.08 -19.85 -12.52
C LEU A 155 7.82 -19.56 -13.35
N ILE A 156 7.31 -20.57 -14.09
CA ILE A 156 6.08 -20.42 -14.88
C ILE A 156 4.87 -20.20 -13.98
N LEU A 157 4.71 -21.02 -12.94
CA LEU A 157 3.63 -20.89 -11.96
C LEU A 157 3.69 -19.54 -11.23
N ALA A 158 4.90 -19.08 -10.89
CA ALA A 158 5.10 -17.76 -10.31
C ALA A 158 4.74 -16.62 -11.27
N ALA A 159 5.06 -16.73 -12.56
CA ALA A 159 4.70 -15.75 -13.58
C ALA A 159 3.18 -15.65 -13.78
N ILE A 160 2.49 -16.80 -13.77
CA ILE A 160 1.02 -16.84 -13.80
C ILE A 160 0.45 -16.16 -12.55
N THR A 161 0.97 -16.50 -11.37
CA THR A 161 0.52 -15.92 -10.11
C THR A 161 0.75 -14.41 -10.06
N PHE A 162 1.92 -13.94 -10.50
CA PHE A 162 2.25 -12.53 -10.63
C PHE A 162 1.26 -11.81 -11.55
N THR A 163 0.87 -12.42 -12.67
CA THR A 163 -0.09 -11.81 -13.60
C THR A 163 -1.48 -11.68 -12.98
N VAL A 164 -1.93 -12.72 -12.26
CA VAL A 164 -3.19 -12.68 -11.49
C VAL A 164 -3.12 -11.59 -10.41
N ALA A 165 -2.03 -11.57 -9.63
CA ALA A 165 -1.84 -10.61 -8.55
C ALA A 165 -1.80 -9.16 -9.06
N LEU A 166 -0.99 -8.88 -10.08
CA LEU A 166 -0.90 -7.58 -10.72
C LEU A 166 -2.25 -7.10 -11.25
N ALA A 167 -3.01 -7.97 -11.93
CA ALA A 167 -4.34 -7.61 -12.44
C ALA A 167 -5.30 -7.26 -11.31
N MET A 168 -5.33 -8.05 -10.24
CA MET A 168 -6.17 -7.81 -9.08
C MET A 168 -5.77 -6.53 -8.34
N ASP A 169 -4.48 -6.34 -8.06
CA ASP A 169 -3.95 -5.19 -7.33
C ASP A 169 -4.15 -3.86 -8.08
N LEU A 170 -3.98 -3.86 -9.40
CA LEU A 170 -4.34 -2.71 -10.23
C LEU A 170 -5.85 -2.44 -10.24
N GLY A 171 -6.66 -3.51 -10.27
CA GLY A 171 -8.12 -3.42 -10.14
C GLY A 171 -8.57 -2.80 -8.81
N TYR A 172 -7.98 -3.25 -7.69
CA TYR A 172 -8.21 -2.67 -6.37
C TYR A 172 -7.75 -1.22 -6.29
N ALA A 173 -6.57 -0.89 -6.83
CA ALA A 173 -6.08 0.48 -6.88
C ALA A 173 -7.06 1.41 -7.65
N ALA A 174 -7.52 0.99 -8.82
CA ALA A 174 -8.45 1.74 -9.65
C ALA A 174 -9.79 1.94 -8.95
N THR A 175 -10.41 0.86 -8.48
CA THR A 175 -11.73 0.87 -7.84
C THR A 175 -11.75 1.69 -6.55
N ALA A 176 -10.76 1.49 -5.65
CA ALA A 176 -10.65 2.24 -4.41
C ALA A 176 -10.48 3.75 -4.68
N GLY A 177 -9.64 4.12 -5.65
CA GLY A 177 -9.42 5.52 -6.00
C GLY A 177 -10.64 6.18 -6.65
N VAL A 178 -11.36 5.47 -7.53
CA VAL A 178 -12.61 5.96 -8.16
C VAL A 178 -13.71 6.13 -7.11
N LEU A 179 -13.91 5.14 -6.24
CA LEU A 179 -14.91 5.18 -5.19
C LEU A 179 -14.66 6.35 -4.23
N ALA A 180 -13.41 6.54 -3.79
CA ALA A 180 -13.04 7.64 -2.92
C ALA A 180 -13.29 9.03 -3.56
N ARG A 181 -13.05 9.18 -4.87
CA ARG A 181 -13.40 10.42 -5.60
C ARG A 181 -14.90 10.66 -5.66
N ARG A 182 -15.69 9.62 -5.95
CA ARG A 182 -17.16 9.71 -6.03
C ARG A 182 -17.79 10.06 -4.68
N LEU A 183 -17.30 9.49 -3.58
CA LEU A 183 -17.80 9.77 -2.24
C LEU A 183 -17.47 11.21 -1.80
N ARG A 184 -16.25 11.69 -2.09
CA ARG A 184 -15.87 13.09 -1.84
C ARG A 184 -16.69 14.09 -2.67
N GLY A 185 -16.98 13.75 -3.93
CA GLY A 185 -17.85 14.58 -4.78
C GLY A 185 -19.31 14.63 -4.32
N ARG A 186 -19.83 13.56 -3.70
CA ARG A 186 -21.19 13.51 -3.13
C ARG A 186 -21.32 14.21 -1.78
N ALA A 187 -20.23 14.31 -1.02
CA ALA A 187 -20.19 15.04 0.25
C ALA A 187 -20.12 16.58 0.06
N ALA A 188 -20.06 17.07 -1.17
CA ALA A 188 -20.06 18.50 -1.50
C ALA A 188 -21.35 18.92 -2.22
N PRO A 189 -22.45 19.09 -1.48
CA PRO A 189 -23.28 20.28 -1.67
C PRO A 189 -23.74 20.87 -0.32
N GLY A 190 -23.18 22.03 0.08
CA GLY A 190 -23.68 22.72 1.27
C GLY A 190 -22.77 23.71 2.01
N ARG A 191 -22.02 24.58 1.32
CA ARG A 191 -21.59 25.86 1.93
C ARG A 191 -21.84 27.03 1.00
N GLY A 192 -23.08 27.13 0.54
CA GLY A 192 -23.68 28.35 0.03
C GLY A 192 -24.69 28.84 1.06
N ARG A 193 -24.25 29.65 2.03
CA ARG A 193 -25.14 30.66 2.62
C ARG A 193 -24.48 32.00 2.42
N THR A 194 -24.89 32.60 1.32
CA THR A 194 -24.90 34.02 1.03
C THR A 194 -25.26 34.80 2.29
N GLY A 195 -24.27 35.44 2.90
CA GLY A 195 -24.44 36.54 3.83
C GLY A 195 -24.11 37.83 3.10
N THR A 196 -24.90 38.20 2.09
CA THR A 196 -24.96 39.58 1.61
C THR A 196 -25.68 40.38 2.68
N SER A 197 -24.92 41.03 3.55
CA SER A 197 -25.38 42.20 4.27
C SER A 197 -24.27 43.24 4.19
N SER A 198 -24.37 44.10 3.18
CA SER A 198 -23.82 45.45 3.28
C SER A 198 -24.50 46.17 4.45
N PRO A 199 -23.74 46.91 5.26
CA PRO A 199 -24.17 48.21 5.69
C PRO A 199 -23.22 49.25 5.10
N SER A 200 -23.79 50.07 4.22
CA SER A 200 -23.29 51.42 3.99
C SER A 200 -23.18 52.16 5.33
N SER A 201 -21.98 52.49 5.78
CA SER A 201 -21.73 53.77 6.46
C SER A 201 -20.24 54.06 6.45
N THR A 202 -19.94 55.20 5.83
CA THR A 202 -18.70 55.94 5.90
C THR A 202 -18.43 56.37 7.35
N SER A 203 -17.33 55.94 7.94
CA SER A 203 -16.62 56.75 8.94
C SER A 203 -15.14 56.41 8.90
N ASP A 204 -14.44 57.26 8.17
CA ASP A 204 -13.00 57.44 8.19
C ASP A 204 -12.55 57.74 9.63
N SER A 205 -11.71 56.89 10.20
CA SER A 205 -11.01 57.16 11.46
C SER A 205 -9.56 56.72 11.33
N ARG A 206 -8.85 57.40 10.42
CA ARG A 206 -7.39 57.52 10.53
C ARG A 206 -7.05 58.26 11.84
N PRO A 207 -5.97 57.89 12.55
CA PRO A 207 -5.51 58.63 13.70
C PRO A 207 -5.05 60.04 13.29
N PRO A 208 -5.27 61.08 14.10
CA PRO A 208 -4.78 62.42 13.80
C PRO A 208 -3.24 62.43 13.80
N PRO A 209 -2.60 63.18 12.89
CA PRO A 209 -1.16 63.39 12.94
C PRO A 209 -0.82 64.27 14.15
N CYS A 210 0.19 63.88 14.94
CA CYS A 210 0.81 64.78 15.90
C CYS A 210 1.38 65.98 15.13
N SER A 211 0.73 67.13 15.30
CA SER A 211 1.18 68.41 14.76
C SER A 211 2.49 68.80 15.43
N ALA A 212 3.49 69.09 14.60
CA ALA A 212 4.63 69.88 14.99
C ALA A 212 4.14 71.30 15.28
N ASP A 213 3.98 71.63 16.57
CA ASP A 213 3.96 73.01 17.01
C ASP A 213 5.03 73.25 18.05
N SER A 214 5.79 74.28 17.73
CA SER A 214 6.90 74.88 18.44
C SER A 214 6.58 75.24 19.89
N ASN A 215 7.61 75.09 20.75
CA ASN A 215 7.74 75.68 22.10
C ASN A 215 7.08 74.97 23.29
N CYS A 216 7.51 73.73 23.57
CA CYS A 216 7.79 73.36 24.97
C CYS A 216 9.30 73.21 25.15
N ARG A 217 9.92 74.32 25.57
CA ARG A 217 11.31 74.41 26.03
C ARG A 217 11.47 73.72 27.39
N ALA A 218 12.58 73.02 27.52
CA ALA A 218 13.42 72.94 28.72
C ALA A 218 12.86 72.29 29.99
N SER A 219 13.09 70.98 30.12
CA SER A 219 13.67 70.41 31.34
C SER A 219 14.20 69.00 31.04
N THR A 220 15.53 68.87 31.08
CA THR A 220 16.31 67.69 31.51
C THR A 220 15.51 66.42 31.83
N GLN A 221 15.59 65.39 30.96
CA GLN A 221 15.93 63.98 31.26
C GLN A 221 15.42 63.06 30.12
N CYS A 222 16.24 62.79 29.10
CA CYS A 222 16.10 61.59 28.27
C CYS A 222 17.47 60.86 28.33
N PRO A 223 17.54 59.61 28.81
CA PRO A 223 18.75 58.81 28.68
C PRO A 223 18.87 58.27 27.24
N ASP A 224 20.06 58.42 26.65
CA ASP A 224 20.46 57.85 25.36
C ASP A 224 20.49 56.32 25.38
N PRO A 225 20.23 55.64 24.24
CA PRO A 225 20.52 54.23 24.06
C PRO A 225 22.00 54.04 23.67
N ALA A 226 22.77 53.38 24.54
CA ALA A 226 24.14 52.95 24.25
C ALA A 226 24.17 51.48 23.77
N PHE A 227 24.70 51.28 22.55
CA PHE A 227 25.52 50.11 22.15
C PHE A 227 26.91 50.22 22.83
N PRO A 228 27.86 49.24 22.83
CA PRO A 228 28.04 48.07 21.92
C PRO A 228 28.56 46.74 22.56
N GLU A 229 28.48 45.62 21.82
CA GLU A 229 29.58 44.82 21.23
C GLU A 229 29.00 43.85 20.19
#